data_AF-A0A3T2V0D7-F1
#
_entry.id   AF-A0A3T2V0D7-F1
#
_cell.length_a   1.000
_cell.length_b   1.000
_cell.length_c   1.000
_cell.angle_alpha   90.00
_cell.angle_beta   90.00
_cell.angle_gamma   90.00
#
_symmetry.space_group_name_H-M   'P 1'
#
loop_
_entity.id
_entity.type
_entity.pdbx_description
1 polymer ?
#
loop_
_entity_poly.entity_id
_entity_poly.type
_entity_poly.pdbx_seq_one_letter_code
_entity_poly.pdbx_strand_id
1 'polypeptide(L)'
;HARLFGFTAEDIMDFWQHKAPQKYSAFELAFEFGHRVIAELILNTLNKMAESFGFTDNPRYIAEKNYMEALLKKASPHTVR
;
A
#
# COMPACT_ATOMS: atom_id res chain seq x y z
N HIS A 1 -14.77 -2.94 17.21
CA HIS A 1 -13.94 -2.91 16.00
C HIS A 1 -14.34 -4.02 15.05
N ALA A 2 -14.61 -3.69 13.79
CA ALA A 2 -14.84 -4.67 12.73
C ALA A 2 -13.53 -5.42 12.46
N ARG A 3 -13.61 -6.74 12.25
CA ARG A 3 -12.46 -7.61 11.94
C ARG A 3 -12.67 -8.26 10.57
N LEU A 4 -11.68 -8.20 9.71
CA LEU A 4 -11.68 -8.93 8.43
C LEU A 4 -11.19 -10.35 8.70
N PHE A 5 -12.05 -11.38 8.64
CA PHE A 5 -11.64 -12.78 8.93
C PHE A 5 -10.89 -12.98 10.27
N GLY A 6 -11.10 -12.10 11.25
CA GLY A 6 -10.38 -12.10 12.53
C GLY A 6 -9.17 -11.18 12.61
N PHE A 7 -8.70 -10.62 11.49
CA PHE A 7 -7.60 -9.65 11.41
C PHE A 7 -8.02 -8.27 11.93
N THR A 8 -7.10 -7.65 12.66
CA THR A 8 -7.16 -6.27 13.13
C THR A 8 -6.62 -5.31 12.06
N ALA A 9 -6.79 -4.00 12.28
CA ALA A 9 -6.15 -2.99 11.43
C ALA A 9 -4.62 -3.14 11.42
N GLU A 10 -4.02 -3.49 12.56
CA GLU A 10 -2.57 -3.68 12.66
C GLU A 10 -2.10 -4.90 11.85
N ASP A 11 -2.83 -6.02 11.88
CA ASP A 11 -2.50 -7.19 11.07
C ASP A 11 -2.57 -6.87 9.57
N ILE A 12 -3.56 -6.07 9.15
CA ILE A 12 -3.68 -5.60 7.77
C ILE A 12 -2.50 -4.70 7.41
N MET A 13 -2.10 -3.79 8.30
CA MET A 13 -0.96 -2.91 8.05
C MET A 13 0.36 -3.68 8.00
N ASP A 14 0.55 -4.69 8.86
CA ASP A 14 1.72 -5.56 8.84
C ASP A 14 1.83 -6.32 7.51
N PHE A 15 0.71 -6.75 6.94
CA PHE A 15 0.69 -7.36 5.61
C PHE A 15 1.13 -6.40 4.50
N TRP A 16 0.57 -5.19 4.45
CA TRP A 16 0.90 -4.23 3.37
C TRP A 16 2.30 -3.66 3.48
N GLN A 17 2.81 -3.51 4.70
CA GLN A 17 4.16 -3.05 4.98
C GLN A 17 5.19 -4.17 4.96
N HIS A 18 4.75 -5.42 4.76
CA HIS A 18 5.65 -6.56 4.68
C HIS A 18 6.63 -6.39 3.51
N LYS A 19 7.91 -6.40 3.84
CA LYS A 19 8.99 -6.36 2.87
C LYS A 19 9.49 -7.78 2.62
N ALA A 20 9.54 -8.16 1.34
CA ALA A 20 10.21 -9.38 0.91
C ALA A 20 11.71 -9.34 1.31
N PRO A 21 12.46 -10.45 1.24
CA PRO A 21 13.89 -10.46 1.55
C PRO A 21 14.72 -9.42 0.77
N GLN A 22 14.23 -9.02 -0.41
CA GLN A 22 14.79 -7.95 -1.24
C GLN A 22 14.52 -6.54 -0.69
N LYS A 23 13.93 -6.41 0.50
CA LYS A 23 13.60 -5.17 1.24
C LYS A 23 12.54 -4.27 0.59
N TYR A 24 11.78 -4.81 -0.37
CA TYR A 24 10.68 -4.12 -1.02
C TYR A 24 9.33 -4.71 -0.62
N SER A 25 8.34 -3.84 -0.41
CA SER A 25 6.92 -4.22 -0.32
C SER A 25 6.36 -4.54 -1.72
N ALA A 26 5.19 -5.18 -1.77
CA ALA A 26 4.52 -5.46 -3.05
C ALA A 26 4.27 -4.18 -3.86
N PHE A 27 3.94 -3.08 -3.18
CA PHE A 27 3.78 -1.77 -3.81
C PHE A 27 5.11 -1.24 -4.36
N GLU A 28 6.16 -1.24 -3.54
CA GLU A 28 7.48 -0.74 -3.95
C GLU A 28 8.00 -1.54 -5.16
N LEU A 29 7.87 -2.87 -5.16
CA LEU A 29 8.23 -3.71 -6.31
C LEU A 29 7.44 -3.33 -7.57
N ALA A 30 6.12 -3.22 -7.48
CA ALA A 30 5.29 -2.85 -8.63
C ALA A 30 5.66 -1.47 -9.17
N PHE A 31 5.94 -0.50 -8.30
CA PHE A 31 6.34 0.84 -8.70
C PHE A 31 7.72 0.88 -9.37
N GLU A 32 8.72 0.22 -8.74
CA GLU A 32 10.10 0.17 -9.23
C GLU A 32 10.17 -0.49 -10.61
N PHE A 33 9.42 -1.57 -10.85
CA PHE A 33 9.37 -2.22 -12.17
C PHE A 33 8.51 -1.48 -13.21
N GLY A 34 7.98 -0.30 -12.89
CA GLY A 34 7.15 0.48 -13.82
C GLY A 34 5.74 -0.06 -14.02
N HIS A 35 5.30 -1.02 -13.19
CA HIS A 35 3.95 -1.56 -13.21
C HIS A 35 2.96 -0.63 -12.48
N ARG A 36 2.83 0.60 -12.98
CA ARG A 36 2.06 1.67 -12.34
C ARG A 36 0.61 1.28 -12.04
N VAL A 37 -0.06 0.63 -12.99
CA VAL A 37 -1.46 0.16 -12.81
C VAL A 37 -1.58 -0.82 -11.64
N ILE A 38 -0.57 -1.69 -11.44
CA ILE A 38 -0.54 -2.64 -10.32
C ILE A 38 -0.30 -1.90 -9.00
N ALA A 39 0.61 -0.93 -8.98
CA ALA A 39 0.86 -0.09 -7.80
C ALA A 39 -0.39 0.72 -7.39
N GLU A 40 -1.11 1.29 -8.36
CA GLU A 40 -2.38 1.99 -8.14
C GLU A 40 -3.47 1.04 -7.63
N LEU A 41 -3.57 -0.18 -8.18
CA LEU A 41 -4.50 -1.20 -7.71
C LEU A 41 -4.23 -1.60 -6.25
N ILE A 42 -2.96 -1.74 -5.86
CA ILE A 42 -2.55 -2.03 -4.48
C ILE A 42 -3.01 -0.92 -3.53
N LEU A 43 -2.72 0.34 -3.85
CA LEU A 43 -3.14 1.49 -3.05
C LEU A 43 -4.67 1.56 -2.93
N ASN A 44 -5.39 1.38 -4.04
CA ASN A 44 -6.85 1.40 -4.05
C ASN A 44 -7.44 0.27 -3.20
N THR A 45 -6.81 -0.90 -3.20
CA THR A 45 -7.23 -2.04 -2.37
C THR A 45 -7.05 -1.74 -0.89
N LEU A 46 -5.89 -1.20 -0.49
CA LEU A 46 -5.65 -0.74 0.88
C LEU A 46 -6.67 0.32 1.31
N ASN A 47 -6.90 1.35 0.48
CA ASN A 47 -7.89 2.40 0.75
C ASN A 47 -9.29 1.81 0.95
N LYS A 48 -9.71 0.88 0.08
CA LYS A 48 -11.03 0.26 0.17
C LYS A 48 -11.18 -0.57 1.44
N MET A 49 -10.13 -1.25 1.87
CA MET A 49 -10.11 -1.96 3.14
C MET A 49 -10.18 -1.00 4.32
N ALA A 50 -9.43 0.10 4.31
CA ALA A 50 -9.48 1.10 5.37
C ALA A 50 -10.89 1.67 5.56
N GLU A 51 -11.56 2.01 4.46
CA GLU A 51 -12.96 2.45 4.47
C GLU A 51 -13.90 1.35 4.98
N SER A 52 -13.80 0.14 4.43
CA SER A 52 -14.75 -0.95 4.72
C SER A 52 -14.62 -1.48 6.14
N PHE A 53 -13.42 -1.46 6.72
CA PHE A 53 -13.14 -1.98 8.07
C PHE A 53 -13.00 -0.87 9.12
N GLY A 54 -13.14 0.40 8.74
CA GLY A 54 -13.19 1.53 9.66
C GLY A 54 -11.87 1.84 10.34
N PHE A 55 -10.76 1.80 9.60
CA PHE A 55 -9.43 2.18 10.10
C PHE A 55 -8.80 3.35 9.32
N THR A 56 -9.62 4.18 8.67
CA THR A 56 -9.15 5.36 7.93
C THR A 56 -8.37 6.36 8.79
N ASP A 57 -8.61 6.37 10.10
CA ASP A 57 -7.93 7.25 11.06
C ASP A 57 -6.67 6.59 11.67
N ASN A 58 -6.33 5.36 11.27
CA ASN A 58 -5.14 4.69 11.76
C ASN A 58 -3.87 5.43 11.27
N PRO A 59 -2.97 5.86 12.17
CA PRO A 59 -1.77 6.60 11.79
C PRO A 59 -0.84 5.84 10.81
N ARG A 60 -0.74 4.52 10.94
CA ARG A 60 0.07 3.68 10.03
C ARG A 60 -0.53 3.66 8.63
N TYR A 61 -1.85 3.52 8.52
CA TYR A 61 -2.55 3.61 7.23
C TYR A 61 -2.35 4.98 6.59
N ILE A 62 -2.51 6.07 7.33
CA ILE A 62 -2.33 7.44 6.82
C ILE A 62 -0.90 7.63 6.31
N ALA A 63 0.10 7.20 7.08
CA ALA A 63 1.51 7.28 6.68
C ALA A 63 1.79 6.47 5.41
N GLU A 64 1.30 5.23 5.33
CA GLU A 64 1.49 4.34 4.19
C GLU A 64 0.81 4.88 2.93
N LYS A 65 -0.45 5.31 3.05
CA LYS A 65 -1.19 5.94 1.96
C LYS A 65 -0.45 7.15 1.40
N ASN A 66 -0.02 8.06 2.26
CA ASN A 66 0.71 9.26 1.85
C ASN A 66 2.04 8.91 1.16
N TYR A 67 2.75 7.89 1.65
CA TYR A 67 3.97 7.39 1.04
C TYR A 67 3.72 6.84 -0.38
N MET A 68 2.73 5.97 -0.53
CA MET A 68 2.35 5.39 -1.82
C MET A 68 1.89 6.45 -2.82
N GLU A 69 1.04 7.39 -2.39
CA GLU A 69 0.59 8.51 -3.23
C GLU A 69 1.75 9.41 -3.66
N ALA A 70 2.71 9.68 -2.77
CA ALA A 70 3.89 10.47 -3.09
C ALA A 70 4.78 9.76 -4.12
N LEU A 71 4.93 8.44 -4.04
CA LEU A 71 5.66 7.66 -5.04
C LEU A 71 4.94 7.67 -6.39
N LEU A 72 3.63 7.45 -6.43
CA LEU A 72 2.86 7.50 -7.68
C LEU A 72 2.90 8.87 -8.34
N LYS A 73 3.02 9.97 -7.60
CA LYS A 73 3.18 11.31 -8.18
C LYS A 73 4.54 11.50 -8.88
N LYS A 74 5.55 10.70 -8.54
CA LYS A 74 6.85 10.74 -9.22
C LYS A 74 6.76 10.00 -10.57
N ALA A 75 7.56 10.45 -11.53
CA ALA A 75 7.81 9.66 -12.74
C ALA A 75 8.43 8.33 -12.32
N SER A 76 7.92 7.21 -12.83
CA SER A 76 8.50 5.90 -12.52
C SER A 76 9.94 5.86 -13.07
N PRO A 77 10.92 5.38 -12.30
CA PRO A 77 12.33 5.39 -12.72
C PRO A 77 12.59 4.67 -14.04
N HIS A 78 11.69 3.78 -14.47
CA HIS A 78 11.80 3.01 -15.71
C HIS A 78 11.04 3.61 -16.91
N THR A 79 10.43 4.79 -16.78
CA THR A 79 9.79 5.50 -17.91
C THR A 79 10.75 6.37 -18.73
N VAL A 80 12.05 6.37 -18.39
CA VAL A 80 13.11 6.96 -19.23
C VAL A 80 13.84 5.82 -19.96
N ARG A 81 13.33 5.41 -21.11
CA ARG A 81 14.08 4.69 -22.15
C ARG A 81 13.70 5.25 -23.51
#